data_AF-A0A350C2H7-F1
#
_entry.id   AF-A0A350C2H7-F1
#
_cell.length_a   1.000
_cell.length_b   1.000
_cell.length_c   1.000
_cell.angle_alpha   90.00
_cell.angle_beta   90.00
_cell.angle_gamma   90.00
#
_symmetry.space_group_name_H-M   'P 1'
#
loop_
_entity.id
_entity.type
_entity.pdbx_description
1 polymer ?
#
loop_
_entity_poly.entity_id
_entity_poly.type
_entity_poly.pdbx_seq_one_letter_code
_entity_poly.pdbx_strand_id
1 'polypeptide(L)'
;MKIFLTILLIPLLFSCAQKSKDLPVADTSIIPAEPSKFAVREDCYKDRQTVKIVYKKMAKVLKAGKYGILDCFELGDLYQPCMLPDWAVEGTEVKVSGVVKAVFENERRAGTPFLINEINKP
;
A
#
# COMPACT_ATOMS: atom_id res chain seq x y z
N MET A 1 -16.37 59.99 16.88
CA MET A 1 -15.19 59.90 17.77
C MET A 1 -15.52 58.99 18.95
N LYS A 2 -14.51 58.24 19.43
CA LYS A 2 -14.48 57.23 20.51
C LYS A 2 -14.59 55.77 20.06
N ILE A 3 -13.40 55.30 19.66
CA ILE A 3 -12.82 53.96 19.69
C ILE A 3 -12.97 53.33 21.09
N PHE A 4 -13.23 52.03 21.16
CA PHE A 4 -12.75 51.03 22.17
C PHE A 4 -13.30 49.67 21.72
N LEU A 5 -12.58 48.86 20.93
CA LEU A 5 -11.59 47.86 21.36
C LEU A 5 -12.00 47.03 22.60
N THR A 6 -12.66 45.91 22.37
CA THR A 6 -12.62 44.74 23.27
C THR A 6 -12.46 43.48 22.45
N ILE A 7 -11.20 43.05 22.35
CA ILE A 7 -10.79 41.69 22.05
C ILE A 7 -11.26 40.83 23.24
N LEU A 8 -12.04 39.79 23.00
CA LEU A 8 -12.05 38.62 23.88
C LEU A 8 -12.20 37.35 23.07
N LEU A 9 -11.11 36.60 23.09
CA LEU A 9 -10.97 35.18 22.77
C LEU A 9 -12.23 34.35 23.09
N ILE A 10 -12.71 33.60 22.10
CA ILE A 10 -13.28 32.28 22.34
C ILE A 10 -12.55 31.30 21.41
N PRO A 11 -11.54 30.56 21.91
CA PRO A 11 -11.10 29.33 21.28
C PRO A 11 -12.01 28.18 21.74
N LEU A 12 -11.91 27.05 21.03
CA LEU A 12 -12.52 25.75 21.39
C LEU A 12 -14.02 25.70 21.00
N LEU A 13 -14.49 24.88 20.06
CA LEU A 13 -14.18 23.48 19.86
C LEU A 13 -14.48 23.11 18.39
N PHE A 14 -13.47 23.08 17.53
CA PHE A 14 -13.49 22.17 16.37
C PHE A 14 -13.24 20.75 16.90
N SER A 15 -14.21 20.20 17.63
CA SER A 15 -14.24 18.76 17.90
C SER A 15 -15.06 18.14 16.77
N CYS A 16 -14.41 17.92 15.63
CA CYS A 16 -14.89 16.93 14.69
C CYS A 16 -14.83 15.58 15.40
N ALA A 17 -15.92 15.21 16.05
CA ALA A 17 -16.21 13.83 16.40
C ALA A 17 -16.37 13.05 15.10
N GLN A 18 -15.25 12.71 14.44
CA GLN A 18 -15.23 11.67 13.43
C GLN A 18 -15.43 10.36 14.19
N LYS A 19 -16.71 9.99 14.28
CA LYS A 19 -17.20 8.64 14.57
C LYS A 19 -16.25 7.64 13.89
N SER A 20 -15.47 6.92 14.69
CA SER A 20 -14.70 5.78 14.24
C SER A 20 -15.71 4.82 13.62
N LYS A 21 -15.70 4.74 12.30
CA LYS A 21 -16.36 3.63 11.62
C LYS A 21 -15.47 2.44 11.93
N ASP A 22 -15.91 1.63 12.88
CA ASP A 22 -15.43 0.26 13.02
C ASP A 22 -15.46 -0.35 11.62
N LEU A 23 -14.27 -0.68 11.12
CA LEU A 23 -14.12 -1.43 9.90
C LEU A 23 -14.91 -2.73 10.11
N PRO A 24 -15.83 -3.10 9.20
CA PRO A 24 -16.43 -4.42 9.27
C PRO A 24 -15.29 -5.43 9.20
N VAL A 25 -15.21 -6.28 10.22
CA VAL A 25 -14.46 -7.54 10.20
C VAL A 25 -15.09 -8.37 9.08
N ALA A 26 -14.67 -8.09 7.85
CA ALA A 26 -14.94 -8.95 6.72
C ALA A 26 -14.10 -10.19 6.97
N ASP A 27 -14.79 -11.32 7.12
CA ASP A 27 -14.24 -12.67 7.26
C ASP A 27 -12.93 -12.81 6.50
N THR A 28 -11.83 -12.63 7.23
CA THR A 28 -10.52 -12.97 6.73
C THR A 28 -10.47 -14.48 6.85
N SER A 29 -11.03 -15.16 5.85
CA SER A 29 -10.72 -16.56 5.63
C SER A 29 -9.20 -16.62 5.51
N ILE A 30 -8.57 -17.15 6.55
CA ILE A 30 -7.15 -17.50 6.52
C ILE A 30 -7.10 -18.70 5.58
N ILE A 31 -7.10 -18.42 4.27
CA ILE A 31 -6.76 -19.43 3.27
C ILE A 31 -5.29 -19.73 3.54
N PRO A 32 -4.92 -20.96 3.90
CA PRO A 32 -3.53 -21.35 4.00
C PRO A 32 -2.91 -21.07 2.65
N ALA A 33 -2.04 -20.07 2.58
CA ALA A 33 -1.30 -19.78 1.36
C ALA A 33 -0.48 -21.04 1.06
N GLU A 34 -0.80 -21.72 -0.04
CA GLU A 34 0.10 -22.74 -0.58
C GLU A 34 1.50 -22.13 -0.67
N PRO A 35 2.55 -22.86 -0.25
CA PRO A 35 3.90 -22.34 -0.29
C PRO A 35 4.22 -21.92 -1.72
N SER A 36 4.54 -20.64 -1.87
CA SER A 36 4.94 -20.07 -3.15
C SER A 36 6.03 -20.95 -3.78
N LYS A 37 5.81 -21.36 -5.03
CA LYS A 37 6.83 -22.03 -5.85
C LYS A 37 8.03 -21.13 -6.18
N PHE A 38 7.98 -19.86 -5.78
CA PHE A 38 9.11 -18.95 -5.85
C PHE A 38 9.75 -18.87 -4.47
N ALA A 39 11.03 -19.25 -4.41
CA ALA A 39 11.89 -19.20 -3.23
C ALA A 39 11.55 -18.01 -2.34
N VAL A 40 11.38 -18.27 -1.04
CA VAL A 40 11.09 -17.30 0.01
C VAL A 40 11.90 -16.02 -0.25
N ARG A 41 11.24 -15.04 -0.88
CA ARG A 41 11.88 -13.75 -1.13
C ARG A 41 11.93 -13.05 0.21
N GLU A 42 13.10 -12.52 0.54
CA GLU A 42 13.32 -11.80 1.79
C GLU A 42 12.24 -10.73 1.98
N ASP A 43 11.46 -10.83 3.08
CA ASP A 43 10.46 -9.83 3.42
C ASP A 43 11.16 -8.57 3.93
N CYS A 44 11.45 -7.65 3.01
CA CYS A 44 12.05 -6.35 3.30
C CYS A 44 11.11 -5.39 4.05
N TYR A 45 9.87 -5.83 4.34
CA TYR A 45 8.81 -5.08 5.02
C TYR A 45 8.29 -5.82 6.26
N LYS A 46 9.11 -6.69 6.86
CA LYS A 46 8.76 -7.55 8.01
C LYS A 46 8.22 -6.79 9.23
N ASP A 47 8.63 -5.53 9.39
CA ASP A 47 8.25 -4.64 10.49
C ASP A 47 6.91 -3.93 10.26
N ARG A 48 6.29 -4.14 9.10
CA ARG A 48 5.06 -3.44 8.69
C ARG A 48 3.84 -4.34 8.79
N GLN A 49 2.74 -3.74 9.23
CA GLN A 49 1.44 -4.39 9.25
C GLN A 49 0.95 -4.67 7.82
N THR A 50 0.38 -5.85 7.61
CA THR A 50 -0.36 -6.17 6.37
C THR A 50 -1.70 -5.46 6.38
N VAL A 51 -2.00 -4.72 5.32
CA VAL A 51 -3.24 -3.92 5.20
C VAL A 51 -4.20 -4.45 4.13
N LYS A 52 -3.70 -5.18 3.13
CA LYS A 52 -4.50 -5.71 2.02
C LYS A 52 -3.83 -6.93 1.41
N ILE A 53 -4.62 -7.89 0.95
CA ILE A 53 -4.17 -9.04 0.15
C ILE A 53 -4.59 -8.80 -1.30
N VAL A 54 -3.67 -9.02 -2.23
CA VAL A 54 -3.90 -8.90 -3.68
C VAL A 54 -3.75 -10.29 -4.28
N TYR A 55 -4.75 -10.74 -5.04
CA TYR A 55 -4.77 -12.07 -5.63
C TYR A 55 -4.96 -12.00 -7.15
N LYS A 56 -3.99 -12.56 -7.90
CA LYS A 56 -4.01 -12.75 -9.36
C LYS A 56 -4.42 -11.50 -10.14
N LYS A 57 -3.83 -10.35 -9.81
CA LYS A 57 -4.09 -9.07 -10.47
C LYS A 57 -3.10 -8.78 -11.57
N MET A 58 -3.57 -8.13 -12.63
CA MET A 58 -2.68 -7.64 -13.69
C MET A 58 -1.94 -6.40 -13.21
N ALA A 59 -0.66 -6.32 -13.54
CA ALA A 59 0.17 -5.17 -13.27
C ALA A 59 1.15 -4.94 -14.42
N LYS A 60 1.52 -3.68 -14.64
CA LYS A 60 2.66 -3.34 -15.51
C LYS A 60 3.86 -2.97 -14.66
N VAL A 61 5.02 -3.50 -15.02
CA VAL A 61 6.28 -3.13 -14.38
C VAL A 61 6.68 -1.73 -14.88
N LEU A 62 6.84 -0.80 -13.95
CA LEU A 62 7.40 0.53 -14.15
C LEU A 62 8.73 0.66 -13.39
N LYS A 63 9.52 1.69 -13.70
CA LYS A 63 10.71 2.07 -12.93
C LYS A 63 10.55 3.46 -12.33
N ALA A 64 10.93 3.59 -11.07
CA ALA A 64 11.06 4.87 -10.37
C ALA A 64 12.48 4.97 -9.78
N GLY A 65 13.39 5.57 -10.54
CA GLY A 65 14.82 5.58 -10.21
C GLY A 65 15.40 4.16 -10.17
N LYS A 66 15.89 3.73 -9.01
CA LYS A 66 16.43 2.37 -8.81
C LYS A 66 15.39 1.33 -8.40
N TYR A 67 14.15 1.73 -8.20
CA TYR A 67 13.09 0.83 -7.71
C TYR A 67 12.19 0.38 -8.85
N GLY A 68 11.84 -0.91 -8.86
CA GLY A 68 10.75 -1.43 -9.66
C GLY A 68 9.41 -1.14 -8.99
N ILE A 69 8.42 -0.75 -9.79
CA ILE A 69 7.05 -0.46 -9.37
C ILE A 69 6.10 -1.35 -10.18
N LEU A 70 5.03 -1.83 -9.54
CA LEU A 70 3.95 -2.55 -10.18
C LEU A 70 2.74 -1.61 -10.25
N ASP A 71 2.37 -1.23 -11.45
CA ASP A 71 1.17 -0.44 -11.72
C ASP A 71 -0.03 -1.39 -11.89
N CYS A 72 -0.82 -1.54 -10.83
CA CYS A 72 -2.02 -2.37 -10.82
C CYS A 72 -3.23 -1.55 -11.27
N PHE A 73 -3.42 -1.43 -12.59
CA PHE A 73 -4.50 -0.65 -13.19
C PHE A 73 -5.90 -0.98 -12.67
N GLU A 74 -6.18 -2.27 -12.39
CA GLU A 74 -7.48 -2.71 -11.86
C GLU A 74 -7.79 -2.15 -10.46
N LEU A 75 -6.75 -1.81 -9.68
CA LEU A 75 -6.87 -1.34 -8.31
C LEU A 75 -6.61 0.17 -8.19
N GLY A 76 -6.06 0.80 -9.24
CA GLY A 76 -5.59 2.19 -9.17
C GLY A 76 -4.44 2.41 -8.20
N ASP A 77 -3.69 1.34 -7.88
CA ASP A 77 -2.64 1.32 -6.87
C ASP A 77 -1.26 1.12 -7.53
N LEU A 78 -0.27 1.90 -7.09
CA LEU A 78 1.14 1.66 -7.39
C LEU A 78 1.78 0.88 -6.24
N TYR A 79 2.32 -0.29 -6.54
CA TYR A 79 2.98 -1.14 -5.55
C TYR A 79 4.49 -1.12 -5.73
N GLN A 80 5.22 -0.99 -4.62
CA GLN A 80 6.68 -1.06 -4.59
C GLN A 80 7.13 -2.39 -4.00
N PRO A 81 7.37 -3.42 -4.83
CA PRO A 81 7.88 -4.69 -4.35
C PRO A 81 9.29 -4.59 -3.78
N CYS A 82 9.63 -5.49 -2.84
CA CYS A 82 11.00 -5.64 -2.34
C CYS A 82 11.98 -5.96 -3.47
N MET A 83 11.61 -6.95 -4.28
CA MET A 83 12.40 -7.44 -5.39
C MET A 83 11.47 -7.91 -6.51
N LEU A 84 11.81 -7.53 -7.74
CA LEU A 84 11.26 -8.11 -8.95
C LEU A 84 12.21 -9.19 -9.46
N PRO A 85 11.69 -10.24 -10.13
CA PRO A 85 12.57 -11.17 -10.83
C PRO A 85 13.26 -10.46 -12.01
N ASP A 86 14.46 -10.92 -12.39
CA ASP A 86 15.27 -10.27 -13.43
C ASP A 86 14.58 -10.18 -14.79
N TRP A 87 13.64 -11.10 -15.07
CA TRP A 87 12.86 -11.10 -16.30
C TRP A 87 11.73 -10.05 -16.32
N ALA A 88 11.30 -9.55 -15.15
CA ALA A 88 10.26 -8.54 -15.02
C ALA A 88 10.86 -7.15 -15.20
N VAL A 89 11.28 -6.86 -16.43
CA VAL A 89 11.84 -5.56 -16.82
C VAL A 89 10.72 -4.53 -17.07
N GLU A 90 11.10 -3.25 -17.13
CA GLU A 90 10.16 -2.15 -17.40
C GLU A 90 9.32 -2.40 -18.65
N GLY A 91 8.03 -2.10 -18.56
CA GLY A 91 7.05 -2.33 -19.62
C GLY A 91 6.43 -3.73 -19.62
N THR A 92 7.00 -4.70 -18.89
CA THR A 92 6.47 -6.06 -18.81
C THR A 92 5.13 -6.09 -18.10
N GLU A 93 4.14 -6.73 -18.69
CA GLU A 93 2.90 -7.07 -18.01
C GLU A 93 3.07 -8.37 -17.23
N VAL A 94 2.53 -8.40 -16.01
CA VAL A 94 2.62 -9.54 -15.12
C VAL A 94 1.28 -9.78 -14.42
N LYS A 95 1.02 -11.03 -14.07
CA LYS A 95 -0.02 -11.39 -13.11
C LYS A 95 0.64 -11.60 -11.75
N VAL A 96 0.20 -10.86 -10.74
CA VAL A 96 0.81 -10.81 -9.42
C VAL A 96 -0.19 -11.14 -8.31
N SER A 97 0.29 -11.88 -7.32
CA SER A 97 -0.37 -12.08 -6.02
C SER A 97 0.61 -11.71 -4.90
N GLY A 98 0.10 -11.14 -3.83
CA GLY A 98 0.95 -10.68 -2.74
C GLY A 98 0.20 -9.98 -1.62
N VAL A 99 0.95 -9.42 -0.69
CA VAL A 99 0.41 -8.67 0.45
C VAL A 99 0.91 -7.23 0.42
N VAL A 100 -0.01 -6.30 0.61
CA VAL A 100 0.26 -4.87 0.76
C VAL A 100 0.58 -4.60 2.22
N LYS A 101 1.67 -3.87 2.46
CA LYS A 101 2.12 -3.48 3.79
C LYS A 101 1.89 -1.99 4.01
N ALA A 102 1.70 -1.59 5.27
CA ALA A 102 1.43 -0.21 5.64
C ALA A 102 2.59 0.74 5.24
N VAL A 103 2.22 1.94 4.79
CA VAL A 103 3.13 3.08 4.68
C VAL A 103 3.11 3.82 6.02
N PHE A 104 4.28 4.18 6.56
CA PHE A 104 4.31 4.98 7.78
C PHE A 104 3.87 6.42 7.47
N GLU A 105 3.21 7.09 8.42
CA GLU A 105 2.55 8.39 8.20
C GLU A 105 3.48 9.48 7.63
N ASN A 106 4.77 9.45 7.99
CA ASN A 106 5.76 10.44 7.57
C ASN A 106 6.71 9.93 6.47
N GLU A 107 6.38 8.82 5.83
CA GLU A 107 7.22 8.19 4.81
C GLU A 107 6.78 8.57 3.40
N ARG A 108 7.72 9.00 2.56
CA ARG A 108 7.49 9.18 1.12
C ARG A 108 8.10 8.00 0.35
N ARG A 109 7.26 7.34 -0.45
CA ARG A 109 7.67 6.23 -1.33
C ARG A 109 7.12 6.42 -2.73
N ALA A 110 7.74 5.75 -3.70
CA ALA A 110 7.27 5.74 -5.08
C ALA A 110 6.05 4.84 -5.29
N GLY A 111 5.78 3.92 -4.36
CA GLY A 111 4.59 3.08 -4.33
C GLY A 111 4.39 2.46 -2.95
N THR A 112 3.23 1.86 -2.74
CA THR A 112 2.86 1.19 -1.49
C THR A 112 3.69 -0.09 -1.32
N PRO A 113 4.34 -0.31 -0.17
CA PRO A 113 5.09 -1.52 0.13
C PRO A 113 4.30 -2.79 -0.22
N PHE A 114 4.93 -3.67 -1.00
CA PHE A 114 4.29 -4.88 -1.49
C PHE A 114 5.23 -6.08 -1.37
N LEU A 115 4.75 -7.16 -0.77
CA LEU A 115 5.46 -8.43 -0.73
C LEU A 115 4.83 -9.35 -1.77
N ILE A 116 5.63 -9.71 -2.78
CA ILE A 116 5.19 -10.62 -3.84
C ILE A 116 5.18 -12.05 -3.30
N ASN A 117 4.02 -12.69 -3.33
CA ASN A 117 3.88 -14.12 -3.10
C ASN A 117 4.01 -14.90 -4.42
N GLU A 118 3.44 -14.38 -5.50
CA GLU A 118 3.47 -15.02 -6.82
C GLU A 118 3.57 -13.94 -7.91
N ILE A 119 4.39 -14.18 -8.93
CA ILE A 119 4.48 -13.32 -10.11
C ILE A 119 4.75 -14.16 -11.34
N ASN A 120 3.87 -14.06 -12.33
CA ASN A 120 3.95 -14.81 -13.58
C ASN A 120 3.80 -13.89 -14.77
N LYS A 121 4.26 -14.34 -15.93
CA LYS A 121 3.84 -13.77 -17.21
C LYS A 121 2.31 -13.97 -17.38
N PRO A 122 1.63 -13.07 -18.09
CA PRO A 122 0.18 -13.15 -18.33
C PRO A 122 -0.24 -14.47 -18.96
#